data_AF-B5VTL1-F1
#
_entry.id   AF-B5VTL1-F1
#
_cell.length_a   1.000
_cell.length_b   1.000
_cell.length_c   1.000
_cell.angle_alpha   90.00
_cell.angle_beta   90.00
_cell.angle_gamma   90.00
#
_symmetry.space_group_name_H-M   'P 1'
#
loop_
_entity.id
_entity.type
_entity.pdbx_description
1 polymer ?
#
loop_
_entity_poly.entity_id
_entity_poly.type
_entity_poly.pdbx_seq_one_letter_code
_entity_poly.pdbx_strand_id
1 'polypeptide(L)' 'MKNITNSAVEEKILERLTKKAEVYGVDPTNESGERRITPEYLVKIYKEIVIPITKEVEVEYLLRRLEE' A
#
# COMPACT_ATOMS: atom_id res chain seq x y z
N MET A 1 -3.31 17.53 -4.48
CA MET A 1 -2.60 16.23 -4.56
C MET A 1 -1.08 16.34 -4.44
N LYS A 2 -0.39 17.21 -5.19
CA LYS A 2 1.10 17.28 -5.15
C LYS A 2 1.68 17.44 -3.74
N ASN A 3 1.10 18.29 -2.90
CA ASN A 3 1.62 18.59 -1.56
C ASN A 3 1.43 17.47 -0.52
N ILE A 4 0.45 16.57 -0.73
CA ILE A 4 0.21 15.41 0.15
C ILE A 4 0.86 14.14 -0.40
N THR A 5 1.45 14.20 -1.60
CA THR A 5 2.10 13.08 -2.25
C THR A 5 3.59 13.12 -1.98
N ASN A 6 4.13 12.02 -1.44
CA ASN A 6 5.56 11.84 -1.29
C ASN A 6 5.97 10.51 -1.96
N SER A 7 6.48 10.62 -3.18
CA SER A 7 6.82 9.46 -4.01
C SER A 7 7.87 8.55 -3.36
N ALA A 8 8.83 9.12 -2.65
CA ALA A 8 9.86 8.32 -1.96
C ALA A 8 9.27 7.48 -0.81
N VAL A 9 8.25 8.01 -0.12
CA VAL A 9 7.53 7.26 0.91
C VAL A 9 6.65 6.18 0.30
N GLU A 10 5.96 6.49 -0.80
CA GLU A 10 5.14 5.52 -1.52
C GLU A 10 5.97 4.33 -2.03
N GLU A 11 7.13 4.60 -2.64
CA GLU A 11 8.06 3.56 -3.09
C GLU A 11 8.50 2.65 -1.93
N LYS A 12 8.93 3.23 -0.81
CA LYS A 12 9.29 2.48 0.41
C LYS A 12 8.13 1.66 0.96
N ILE A 13 6.89 2.13 0.83
CA ILE A 13 5.70 1.37 1.23
C ILE A 13 5.54 0.15 0.33
N LEU A 14 5.66 0.30 -0.98
CA LEU A 14 5.52 -0.80 -1.94
C LEU A 14 6.61 -1.86 -1.75
N GLU A 15 7.88 -1.48 -1.56
CA GLU A 15 8.97 -2.41 -1.22
C GLU A 15 8.67 -3.20 0.05
N ARG A 16 8.17 -2.52 1.08
CA ARG A 16 7.80 -3.15 2.35
C ARG A 16 6.62 -4.11 2.18
N LEU A 17 5.67 -3.81 1.30
CA LEU A 17 4.54 -4.70 1.01
C LEU A 17 5.00 -5.96 0.30
N THR A 18 5.92 -5.86 -0.64
CA THR A 18 6.54 -7.03 -1.28
C THR A 18 7.16 -7.95 -0.23
N LYS A 19 8.03 -7.41 0.64
CA LYS A 19 8.68 -8.19 1.70
C LYS A 19 7.67 -8.84 2.65
N LYS A 20 6.60 -8.12 3.02
CA LYS A 20 5.55 -8.67 3.87
C LYS A 20 4.77 -9.79 3.20
N ALA A 21 4.45 -9.65 1.92
CA ALA A 21 3.73 -10.67 1.17
C ALA A 21 4.55 -11.95 0.98
N GLU A 22 5.88 -11.83 0.92
CA GLU A 22 6.78 -12.98 0.81
C GLU A 22 6.87 -13.78 2.11
N VAL A 23 6.82 -13.11 3.27
CA VAL A 23 7.06 -13.76 4.57
C VAL A 23 5.79 -14.09 5.35
N TYR A 24 4.71 -13.32 5.20
CA TYR A 24 3.51 -13.51 6.00
C TYR A 24 2.62 -14.61 5.42
N GLY A 25 2.18 -15.54 6.27
CA GLY A 25 1.32 -16.65 5.87
C GLY A 25 2.07 -17.80 5.20
N VAL A 26 3.40 -17.75 5.15
CA VAL A 26 4.29 -18.85 4.79
C VAL A 26 4.82 -19.47 6.08
N ASP A 27 4.87 -20.81 6.14
CA ASP A 27 5.49 -21.51 7.27
C ASP A 27 7.00 -21.24 7.26
N PRO A 28 7.57 -20.61 8.31
CA PRO A 28 9.00 -20.29 8.35
C PRO A 28 9.92 -21.52 8.35
N THR A 29 9.38 -22.70 8.65
CA THR A 29 10.13 -23.97 8.70
C THR A 29 10.04 -24.77 7.40
N ASN A 30 9.16 -24.36 6.48
CA ASN A 30 8.95 -25.01 5.20
C ASN A 30 9.12 -24.01 4.06
N GLU A 31 10.35 -23.90 3.57
CA GLU A 31 10.71 -23.01 2.44
C GLU A 31 9.98 -23.37 1.13
N SER A 32 9.47 -24.60 1.01
CA SER A 32 8.68 -25.06 -0.15
C SER A 32 7.17 -24.83 0.03
N GLY A 33 6.75 -24.21 1.13
CA GLY A 33 5.35 -23.94 1.43
C GLY A 33 4.72 -22.98 0.42
N GLU A 34 3.46 -23.26 0.04
CA GLU A 34 2.72 -22.37 -0.85
C GLU A 34 2.47 -21.00 -0.20
N ARG A 35 2.77 -19.95 -0.96
CA ARG A 35 2.45 -18.57 -0.59
C ARG A 35 0.95 -18.35 -0.74
N ARG A 36 0.29 -17.95 0.35
CA ARG A 36 -1.15 -17.61 0.34
C ARG A 36 -1.46 -16.36 -0.46
N ILE A 37 -0.49 -15.47 -0.63
CA ILE A 37 -0.64 -14.19 -1.31
C ILE A 37 0.45 -14.07 -2.37
N THR A 38 0.07 -13.65 -3.57
CA THR A 38 1.00 -13.26 -4.63
C THR A 38 1.49 -11.82 -4.38
N PRO A 39 2.80 -11.58 -4.12
CA PRO A 39 3.30 -10.25 -3.78
C PRO A 39 2.97 -9.16 -4.81
N GLU A 40 3.07 -9.48 -6.10
CA GLU A 40 2.77 -8.56 -7.20
C GLU A 40 1.33 -8.02 -7.13
N TYR A 41 0.36 -8.90 -6.84
CA TYR A 41 -1.04 -8.50 -6.75
C TYR A 41 -1.30 -7.61 -5.54
N LEU A 42 -0.64 -7.88 -4.40
CA LEU A 42 -0.77 -7.02 -3.22
C LEU A 42 -0.21 -5.61 -3.49
N VAL A 43 0.97 -5.53 -4.11
CA VAL A 43 1.59 -4.26 -4.50
C VAL A 43 0.69 -3.50 -5.47
N LYS A 44 0.12 -4.20 -6.46
CA LYS A 44 -0.82 -3.63 -7.43
C LYS A 44 -2.05 -3.04 -6.75
N ILE A 45 -2.69 -3.79 -5.85
CA ILE A 45 -3.84 -3.31 -5.07
C ILE A 45 -3.50 -2.02 -4.31
N TYR A 46 -2.35 -1.97 -3.64
CA TYR A 46 -1.96 -0.76 -2.91
C TYR A 46 -1.66 0.42 -3.83
N LYS A 47 -0.94 0.18 -4.93
CA LYS A 47 -0.53 1.24 -5.86
C LYS A 47 -1.69 1.82 -6.65
N GLU A 48 -2.62 0.98 -7.09
CA GLU A 48 -3.70 1.38 -8.00
C GLU A 48 -5.01 1.69 -7.28
N ILE A 49 -5.21 1.19 -6.05
CA ILE A 49 -6.49 1.31 -5.34
C ILE A 49 -6.30 2.01 -4.00
N VAL A 50 -5.52 1.44 -3.07
CA VAL A 50 -5.49 1.92 -1.67
C VAL A 50 -4.89 3.32 -1.55
N ILE A 51 -3.70 3.53 -2.13
CA ILE A 51 -3.00 4.84 -2.06
C ILE A 51 -3.81 5.94 -2.77
N PRO A 52 -4.33 5.73 -4.01
CA PRO A 52 -5.18 6.72 -4.66
C PRO A 52 -6.43 7.10 -3.86
N ILE A 53 -7.21 6.12 -3.39
CA ILE A 53 -8.45 6.38 -2.64
C ILE A 53 -8.15 7.10 -1.32
N THR A 54 -7.06 6.74 -0.63
CA THR A 54 -6.63 7.46 0.58
C THR A 54 -6.40 8.94 0.30
N LYS A 55 -5.73 9.27 -0.81
CA LYS A 55 -5.48 10.66 -1.21
C LYS A 55 -6.75 11.39 -1.62
N GLU A 56 -7.72 10.71 -2.23
CA GLU A 56 -9.03 11.31 -2.54
C GLU A 56 -9.72 11.78 -1.25
N VAL A 57 -9.75 10.92 -0.22
CA VAL A 57 -10.31 11.26 1.09
C VAL A 57 -9.53 12.40 1.76
N GLU A 58 -8.19 12.36 1.74
CA GLU A 58 -7.35 13.43 2.30
C GLU A 58 -7.64 14.78 1.63
N VAL A 59 -7.77 14.81 0.30
CA VAL A 59 -8.09 16.04 -0.44
C VAL A 59 -9.50 16.51 -0.13
N GLU A 60 -10.50 15.63 -0.16
CA GLU A 60 -11.88 15.98 0.15
C GLU A 60 -11.99 16.60 1.55
N TYR A 61 -11.34 15.97 2.54
CA TYR A 61 -11.28 16.50 3.89
C TYR A 61 -10.64 17.89 3.95
N LEU A 62 -9.49 18.09 3.27
CA LEU A 62 -8.79 19.38 3.28
C LEU A 62 -9.59 20.50 2.61
N LEU A 63 -10.33 20.20 1.54
CA LEU A 63 -11.19 21.17 0.85
C LEU A 63 -12.34 21.64 1.74
N ARG A 64 -12.87 20.75 2.58
CA ARG A 64 -13.98 21.02 3.49
C ARG A 64 -13.54 21.52 4.86
N ARG A 65 -12.23 21.61 5.12
CA ARG A 65 -11.67 21.78 6.46
C ARG A 65 -12.10 23.07 7.17
N LEU A 66 -12.37 24.12 6.40
CA LEU A 66 -12.74 25.47 6.87
C LEU A 66 -14.22 25.80 6.61
N GLU A 67 -15.01 24.83 6.14
CA GLU A 67 -16.47 24.95 6.10
C GLU A 67 -17.02 25.04 7.54
N GLU A 68 -18.16 25.72 7.71
CA GLU A 68 -18.84 25.86 9.01
C GLU A 68 -19.31 24.52 9.59
#